data_AF-A0A2H0GW67-F1
#
_entry.id   AF-A0A2H0GW67-F1
#
_cell.length_a   1.000
_cell.length_b   1.000
_cell.length_c   1.000
_cell.angle_alpha   90.00
_cell.angle_beta   90.00
_cell.angle_gamma   90.00
#
_symmetry.space_group_name_H-M   'P 1'
#
loop_
_entity.id
_entity.type
_entity.pdbx_description
1 polymer ?
#
loop_
_entity_poly.entity_id
_entity_poly.type
_entity_poly.pdbx_seq_one_letter_code
_entity_poly.pdbx_strand_id
1 'polypeptide(L)'
;YLNTLCDIDLSSISTEMYDKYQQTIVTANGQKIPAPDLRKQNQLALISILISSNYHVLGFRNKDLRAKLGDSPKTAKIAYELRKLRVRGAIKKMKNTHYYQLTEEGYKWMYYMIFNYSYFVSPLLSKSCKKAIKQNVENPSKIEEAYLQINKALSLITSELKLVA
;
A
#
# COMPACT_ATOMS: atom_id res chain seq x y z
N TYR A 1 10.33 -11.90 -3.37
CA TYR A 1 9.66 -10.74 -2.74
C TYR A 1 9.17 -9.72 -3.77
N LEU A 2 9.94 -9.43 -4.83
CA LEU A 2 9.53 -8.50 -5.91
C LEU A 2 8.47 -9.05 -6.90
N ASN A 3 8.37 -10.37 -7.10
CA ASN A 3 7.51 -10.95 -8.16
C ASN A 3 5.99 -10.90 -7.89
N THR A 4 5.54 -10.63 -6.66
CA THR A 4 4.10 -10.40 -6.38
C THR A 4 3.70 -8.94 -6.53
N LEU A 5 4.66 -8.04 -6.76
CA LEU A 5 4.43 -6.60 -6.94
C LEU A 5 3.99 -6.27 -8.38
N CYS A 6 4.30 -7.12 -9.37
CA CYS A 6 4.05 -6.87 -10.80
C CYS A 6 2.59 -7.07 -11.23
N ASP A 7 1.78 -7.81 -10.46
CA ASP A 7 0.41 -8.16 -10.88
C ASP A 7 -0.65 -7.16 -10.41
N ILE A 8 -0.28 -6.21 -9.55
CA ILE A 8 -1.23 -5.21 -9.05
C ILE A 8 -1.14 -3.99 -9.93
N ASP A 9 -2.06 -3.91 -10.88
CA ASP A 9 -2.30 -2.71 -11.65
C ASP A 9 -2.74 -1.58 -10.70
N LEU A 10 -1.82 -0.69 -10.35
CA LEU A 10 -2.08 0.46 -9.48
C LEU A 10 -3.12 1.40 -10.08
N SER A 11 -3.34 1.37 -11.40
CA SER A 11 -4.40 2.14 -12.07
C SER A 11 -5.80 1.60 -11.74
N SER A 12 -5.90 0.38 -11.21
CA SER A 12 -7.16 -0.21 -10.74
C SER A 12 -7.68 0.37 -9.42
N ILE A 13 -6.92 1.26 -8.77
CA ILE A 13 -7.34 1.93 -7.54
C ILE A 13 -7.99 3.25 -7.89
N SER A 14 -9.32 3.23 -7.92
CA SER A 14 -10.15 4.41 -8.08
C SER A 14 -10.06 5.35 -6.86
N THR A 15 -10.32 6.64 -7.06
CA THR A 15 -10.42 7.63 -5.98
C THR A 15 -11.48 7.25 -4.94
N GLU A 16 -12.63 6.69 -5.36
CA GLU A 16 -13.67 6.28 -4.41
C GLU A 16 -13.18 5.17 -3.47
N MET A 17 -12.44 4.20 -4.02
CA MET A 17 -11.79 3.16 -3.23
C MET A 17 -10.81 3.77 -2.23
N TYR A 18 -9.97 4.71 -2.64
CA TYR A 18 -9.04 5.38 -1.74
C TYR A 18 -9.77 6.10 -0.59
N ASP A 19 -10.78 6.92 -0.91
CA ASP A 19 -11.53 7.73 0.06
C ASP A 19 -12.29 6.88 1.07
N LYS A 20 -12.89 5.77 0.62
CA LYS A 20 -13.59 4.80 1.47
C LYS A 20 -12.76 4.35 2.68
N TYR A 21 -11.44 4.21 2.50
CA TYR A 21 -10.56 3.79 3.57
C TYR A 21 -10.01 4.91 4.46
N GLN A 22 -10.24 6.17 4.10
CA GLN A 22 -9.82 7.33 4.90
C GLN A 22 -10.92 7.87 5.80
N GLN A 23 -12.17 7.58 5.49
CA GLN A 23 -13.30 8.13 6.22
C GLN A 23 -13.62 7.34 7.49
N THR A 24 -14.14 8.03 8.50
CA THR A 24 -14.71 7.39 9.70
C THR A 24 -16.10 6.84 9.35
N ILE A 25 -16.37 5.59 9.74
CA ILE A 25 -17.68 4.96 9.51
C ILE A 25 -18.50 5.02 10.79
N VAL A 26 -19.76 5.43 10.67
CA VAL A 26 -20.75 5.32 11.75
C VAL A 26 -21.54 4.04 11.52
N THR A 27 -21.49 3.11 12.48
CA THR A 27 -22.29 1.88 12.42
C THR A 27 -23.77 2.17 12.69
N ALA A 28 -24.66 1.24 12.31
CA ALA A 28 -26.10 1.33 12.59
C ALA A 28 -26.42 1.61 14.08
N ASN A 29 -25.57 1.14 14.99
CA ASN A 29 -25.72 1.35 16.43
C ASN A 29 -25.11 2.68 16.92
N GLY A 30 -24.80 3.62 16.03
CA GLY A 30 -24.21 4.92 16.34
C GLY A 30 -22.71 4.90 16.69
N GLN A 31 -22.06 3.73 16.77
CA GLN A 31 -20.62 3.67 17.10
C GLN A 31 -19.77 4.17 15.93
N LYS A 32 -18.84 5.09 16.22
CA LYS A 32 -17.86 5.61 15.26
C LYS A 32 -16.64 4.68 15.18
N ILE A 33 -16.28 4.27 13.97
CA ILE A 33 -15.11 3.42 13.68
C ILE A 33 -14.13 4.24 12.82
N PRO A 34 -12.99 4.67 13.38
CA PRO A 34 -12.01 5.47 12.65
C PRO A 34 -11.37 4.66 11.52
N ALA A 35 -10.76 5.37 10.58
CA ALA A 35 -9.96 4.78 9.52
C ALA A 35 -8.73 4.03 10.09
N PRO A 36 -8.22 3.01 9.38
CA PRO A 36 -6.90 2.45 9.63
C PRO A 36 -5.84 3.55 9.56
N ASP A 37 -4.99 3.66 10.59
CA ASP A 37 -4.00 4.73 10.69
C ASP A 37 -2.59 4.20 10.43
N LEU A 38 -2.10 4.43 9.21
CA LEU A 38 -0.77 3.98 8.75
C LEU A 38 0.38 4.75 9.38
N ARG A 39 0.12 5.85 10.09
CA ARG A 39 1.17 6.54 10.85
C ARG A 39 1.63 5.69 12.05
N LYS A 40 0.82 4.72 12.46
CA LYS A 40 1.13 3.79 13.54
C LYS A 40 1.89 2.57 13.01
N GLN A 41 3.10 2.34 13.52
CA GLN A 41 3.92 1.18 13.16
C GLN A 41 3.19 -0.16 13.33
N ASN A 42 2.38 -0.28 14.39
CA ASN A 42 1.55 -1.47 14.62
C ASN A 42 0.55 -1.77 13.49
N GLN A 43 -0.03 -0.72 12.87
CA GLN A 43 -0.97 -0.87 11.78
C GLN A 43 -0.25 -1.28 10.49
N LEU A 44 0.92 -0.67 10.23
CA LEU A 44 1.78 -1.05 9.10
C LEU A 44 2.21 -2.51 9.22
N ALA A 45 2.71 -2.93 10.39
CA ALA A 45 3.11 -4.31 10.63
C ALA A 45 1.96 -5.29 10.41
N LEU A 46 0.75 -4.97 10.90
CA LEU A 46 -0.45 -5.77 10.65
C LEU A 46 -0.74 -5.90 9.14
N ILE A 47 -0.74 -4.80 8.40
CA ILE A 47 -1.04 -4.81 6.96
C ILE A 47 0.04 -5.57 6.18
N SER A 48 1.32 -5.37 6.49
CA SER A 48 2.43 -6.12 5.87
C SER A 48 2.30 -7.62 6.08
N ILE A 49 1.87 -8.05 7.28
CA ILE A 49 1.55 -9.46 7.55
C ILE A 49 0.39 -9.91 6.66
N LEU A 50 -0.69 -9.15 6.58
CA LEU A 50 -1.90 -9.52 5.82
C LEU A 50 -1.67 -9.64 4.31
N ILE A 51 -0.79 -8.83 3.72
CA ILE A 51 -0.43 -8.89 2.30
C ILE A 51 0.47 -10.11 2.00
N SER A 52 1.13 -10.70 3.00
CA SER A 52 1.97 -11.89 2.77
C SER A 52 1.14 -13.04 2.16
N SER A 53 1.70 -13.67 1.13
CA SER A 53 1.04 -14.63 0.21
C SER A 53 0.26 -15.74 0.92
N ASN A 54 0.68 -16.13 2.12
CA ASN A 54 0.07 -17.21 2.90
C ASN A 54 -1.38 -16.93 3.32
N TYR A 55 -1.80 -15.67 3.40
CA TYR A 55 -3.11 -15.29 3.95
C TYR A 55 -4.17 -14.96 2.92
N HIS A 56 -3.77 -14.80 1.66
CA HIS A 56 -4.69 -14.54 0.56
C HIS A 56 -5.56 -15.79 0.27
N VAL A 57 -4.92 -16.97 0.23
CA VAL A 57 -5.58 -18.24 -0.13
C VAL A 57 -6.20 -18.95 1.08
N LEU A 58 -5.46 -19.07 2.19
CA LEU A 58 -5.87 -19.88 3.35
C LEU A 58 -6.66 -19.10 4.41
N GLY A 59 -6.72 -17.78 4.29
CA GLY A 59 -7.23 -16.91 5.34
C GLY A 59 -6.38 -16.91 6.60
N PHE A 60 -6.85 -16.23 7.65
CA PHE A 60 -6.11 -16.03 8.90
C PHE A 60 -7.03 -15.88 10.10
N ARG A 61 -6.53 -16.23 11.28
CA ARG A 61 -7.18 -15.94 12.56
C ARG A 61 -6.39 -14.92 13.34
N ASN A 62 -7.04 -14.28 14.31
CA ASN A 62 -6.40 -13.34 15.23
C ASN A 62 -5.16 -13.95 15.91
N LYS A 63 -5.22 -15.21 16.34
CA LYS A 63 -4.06 -15.90 16.95
C LYS A 63 -2.87 -16.05 15.99
N ASP A 64 -3.13 -16.26 14.71
CA ASP A 64 -2.08 -16.43 13.70
C ASP A 64 -1.38 -15.08 13.44
N LEU A 65 -2.13 -13.97 13.47
CA LEU A 65 -1.58 -12.62 13.38
C LEU A 65 -0.79 -12.24 14.63
N ARG A 66 -1.32 -12.55 15.82
CA ARG A 66 -0.67 -12.26 17.10
C ARG A 66 0.71 -12.93 17.19
N ALA A 67 0.83 -14.17 16.72
CA ALA A 67 2.09 -14.90 16.71
C ALA A 67 3.18 -14.27 15.82
N LYS A 68 2.79 -13.45 14.83
CA LYS A 68 3.72 -12.77 13.92
C LYS A 68 4.01 -11.32 14.29
N LEU A 69 3.18 -10.71 15.13
CA LEU A 69 3.36 -9.34 15.60
C LEU A 69 4.34 -9.35 16.77
N GLY A 70 5.50 -8.68 16.62
CA GLY A 70 6.61 -8.73 17.59
C GLY A 70 6.21 -8.46 19.04
N ASP A 71 5.54 -7.33 19.30
CA ASP A 71 5.15 -6.92 20.65
C ASP A 71 3.94 -7.70 21.23
N SER A 72 3.51 -8.78 20.57
CA SER A 72 2.40 -9.64 21.01
C SER A 72 1.16 -8.85 21.49
N PRO A 73 0.58 -7.96 20.66
CA PRO A 73 -0.47 -7.06 21.08
C PRO A 73 -1.70 -7.80 21.63
N LYS A 74 -2.42 -7.15 22.54
CA LYS A 74 -3.66 -7.68 23.13
C LYS A 74 -4.61 -8.13 22.01
N THR A 75 -5.22 -9.31 22.16
CA THR A 75 -6.19 -9.88 21.19
C THR A 75 -7.29 -8.89 20.82
N ALA A 76 -7.78 -8.11 21.80
CA ALA A 76 -8.79 -7.07 21.59
C ALA A 76 -8.32 -5.94 20.65
N LYS A 77 -7.03 -5.57 20.71
CA LYS A 77 -6.43 -4.55 19.83
C LYS A 77 -6.39 -5.06 18.39
N ILE A 78 -5.94 -6.29 18.16
CA ILE A 78 -5.96 -6.92 16.83
C ILE A 78 -7.40 -7.03 16.33
N ALA A 79 -8.33 -7.48 17.18
CA ALA A 79 -9.74 -7.61 16.81
C ALA A 79 -10.35 -6.26 16.41
N TYR A 80 -9.97 -5.18 17.08
CA TYR A 80 -10.40 -3.82 16.75
C TYR A 80 -9.83 -3.35 15.40
N GLU A 81 -8.55 -3.58 15.12
CA GLU A 81 -7.98 -3.24 13.80
C GLU A 81 -8.61 -4.08 12.68
N LEU A 82 -8.83 -5.38 12.90
CA LEU A 82 -9.58 -6.22 11.96
C LEU A 82 -11.03 -5.75 11.78
N ARG A 83 -11.67 -5.22 12.83
CA ARG A 83 -13.01 -4.63 12.71
C ARG A 83 -13.00 -3.43 11.77
N LYS A 84 -11.99 -2.54 11.84
CA LYS A 84 -11.87 -1.38 10.92
C LYS A 84 -11.76 -1.81 9.45
N LEU A 85 -10.99 -2.86 9.19
CA LEU A 85 -10.82 -3.43 7.85
C LEU A 85 -12.11 -4.09 7.36
N ARG A 86 -12.78 -4.85 8.24
CA ARG A 86 -14.00 -5.59 7.90
C ARG A 86 -15.16 -4.68 7.54
N VAL A 87 -15.39 -3.61 8.32
CA VAL A 87 -16.52 -2.68 8.04
C VAL A 87 -16.33 -1.90 6.74
N ARG A 88 -15.11 -1.85 6.21
CA ARG A 88 -14.77 -1.25 4.90
C ARG A 88 -14.70 -2.29 3.78
N GLY A 89 -14.90 -3.56 4.07
CA GLY A 89 -14.88 -4.62 3.05
C GLY A 89 -13.48 -5.07 2.64
N ALA A 90 -12.40 -4.60 3.26
CA ALA A 90 -11.05 -5.09 2.96
C ALA A 90 -10.85 -6.56 3.36
N ILE A 91 -11.58 -7.01 4.39
CA ILE A 91 -11.55 -8.41 4.82
C ILE A 91 -12.98 -8.89 5.05
N LYS A 92 -13.22 -10.18 4.83
CA LYS A 92 -14.48 -10.86 5.16
C LYS A 92 -14.24 -11.92 6.22
N LYS A 93 -15.18 -12.07 7.17
CA LYS A 93 -15.16 -13.18 8.12
C LYS A 93 -15.83 -14.39 7.47
N MET A 94 -15.18 -15.54 7.50
CA MET A 94 -15.76 -16.78 6.97
C MET A 94 -16.85 -17.30 7.93
N LYS A 95 -17.99 -17.71 7.37
CA LYS A 95 -19.17 -18.17 8.13
C LYS A 95 -18.79 -19.32 9.07
N ASN A 96 -19.30 -19.31 10.29
CA ASN A 96 -19.10 -20.35 11.31
C ASN A 96 -17.63 -20.66 11.66
N THR A 97 -16.70 -19.74 11.40
CA THR A 97 -15.30 -19.93 11.77
C THR A 97 -14.71 -18.69 12.44
N HIS A 98 -13.48 -18.84 12.95
CA HIS A 98 -12.66 -17.72 13.40
C HIS A 98 -11.78 -17.14 12.28
N TYR A 99 -11.90 -17.65 11.05
CA TYR A 99 -11.09 -17.23 9.93
C TYR A 99 -11.64 -15.96 9.28
N TYR A 100 -10.69 -15.15 8.84
CA TYR A 100 -10.89 -14.00 7.98
C TYR A 100 -10.15 -14.24 6.67
N GLN A 101 -10.64 -13.64 5.61
CA GLN A 101 -10.01 -13.68 4.30
C GLN A 101 -9.92 -12.27 3.74
N LEU A 102 -8.80 -11.97 3.09
CA LEU A 102 -8.62 -10.72 2.37
C LEU A 102 -9.53 -10.70 1.14
N THR A 103 -10.18 -9.57 0.86
CA THR A 103 -10.90 -9.37 -0.41
C THR A 103 -9.92 -8.88 -1.47
N GLU A 104 -10.30 -8.99 -2.74
CA GLU A 104 -9.48 -8.45 -3.83
C GLU A 104 -9.28 -6.93 -3.68
N GLU A 105 -10.37 -6.20 -3.39
CA GLU A 105 -10.32 -4.76 -3.08
C GLU A 105 -9.39 -4.47 -1.89
N GLY A 106 -9.52 -5.25 -0.81
CA GLY A 106 -8.69 -5.09 0.38
C GLY A 106 -7.21 -5.32 0.10
N TYR A 107 -6.87 -6.30 -0.75
CA TYR A 107 -5.50 -6.57 -1.15
C TYR A 107 -4.91 -5.41 -1.96
N LYS A 108 -5.64 -4.93 -3.00
CA LYS A 108 -5.23 -3.78 -3.82
C LYS A 108 -5.02 -2.54 -2.96
N TRP A 109 -5.98 -2.22 -2.08
CA TRP A 109 -5.87 -1.08 -1.18
C TRP A 109 -4.70 -1.20 -0.20
N MET A 110 -4.56 -2.35 0.48
CA MET A 110 -3.47 -2.57 1.45
C MET A 110 -2.10 -2.46 0.78
N TYR A 111 -1.97 -3.04 -0.41
CA TYR A 111 -0.77 -2.97 -1.21
C TYR A 111 -0.39 -1.54 -1.54
N TYR A 112 -1.33 -0.78 -2.13
CA TYR A 112 -1.10 0.63 -2.46
C TYR A 112 -0.75 1.44 -1.23
N MET A 113 -1.40 1.17 -0.09
CA MET A 113 -1.10 1.86 1.15
C MET A 113 0.32 1.60 1.67
N ILE A 114 0.78 0.35 1.63
CA ILE A 114 2.18 0.02 1.97
C ILE A 114 3.13 0.64 0.96
N PHE A 115 2.83 0.54 -0.33
CA PHE A 115 3.64 1.12 -1.39
C PHE A 115 3.76 2.65 -1.25
N ASN A 116 2.64 3.34 -1.10
CA ASN A 116 2.56 4.78 -0.88
C ASN A 116 3.34 5.17 0.39
N TYR A 117 3.16 4.42 1.49
CA TYR A 117 3.87 4.71 2.72
C TYR A 117 5.39 4.49 2.58
N SER A 118 5.83 3.37 2.01
CA SER A 118 7.24 2.97 1.94
C SER A 118 8.04 3.73 0.88
N TYR A 119 7.43 4.08 -0.26
CA TYR A 119 8.14 4.67 -1.40
C TYR A 119 7.87 6.15 -1.61
N PHE A 120 6.79 6.71 -1.05
CA PHE A 120 6.48 8.13 -1.15
C PHE A 120 6.54 8.80 0.21
N VAL A 121 5.64 8.44 1.13
CA VAL A 121 5.47 9.16 2.39
C VAL A 121 6.72 9.05 3.26
N SER A 122 7.23 7.85 3.53
CA SER A 122 8.39 7.67 4.40
C SER A 122 9.65 8.33 3.84
N PRO A 123 10.02 8.15 2.55
CA PRO A 123 11.17 8.85 1.98
C PRO A 123 11.05 10.37 2.05
N LEU A 124 9.89 10.93 1.65
CA LEU A 124 9.67 12.38 1.66
C LEU A 124 9.67 12.98 3.07
N LEU A 125 9.06 12.30 4.03
CA LEU A 125 8.96 12.78 5.41
C LEU A 125 10.20 12.46 6.26
N SER A 126 11.02 11.50 5.85
CA SER A 126 12.15 11.02 6.66
C SER A 126 13.20 12.09 6.95
N LYS A 127 13.26 13.22 6.21
CA LYS A 127 14.24 14.32 6.38
C LYS A 127 15.65 13.83 6.78
N SER A 128 15.99 12.65 6.27
CA SER A 128 17.31 12.21 5.85
C SER A 128 17.47 12.44 4.34
N CYS A 129 16.74 13.43 3.81
CA CYS A 129 17.36 14.55 3.08
C CYS A 129 18.48 15.19 3.94
N LYS A 130 19.51 14.42 4.32
CA LYS A 130 20.67 14.89 5.07
C LYS A 130 21.88 14.63 4.20
N LYS A 131 22.34 15.66 3.49
CA LYS A 131 23.70 15.79 2.93
C LYS A 131 24.10 14.89 1.73
N ALA A 132 23.62 13.66 1.59
CA ALA A 132 24.11 12.71 0.57
C ALA A 132 23.59 12.95 -0.87
N ILE A 133 22.36 13.46 -1.03
CA ILE A 133 21.84 13.81 -2.36
C ILE A 133 22.52 15.09 -2.88
N LYS A 134 22.85 16.06 -2.01
CA LYS A 134 23.59 17.27 -2.44
C LYS A 134 25.02 16.99 -2.93
N GLN A 135 25.65 15.90 -2.49
CA GLN A 135 26.98 15.50 -2.99
C GLN A 135 26.94 14.64 -4.26
N ASN A 136 25.78 14.08 -4.62
CA ASN A 136 25.64 13.23 -5.82
C ASN A 136 24.82 13.87 -6.96
N VAL A 137 24.26 15.07 -6.77
CA VAL A 137 23.46 15.78 -7.79
C VAL A 137 24.32 16.62 -8.76
N GLU A 138 25.65 16.53 -8.70
CA GLU A 138 26.51 17.11 -9.75
C GLU A 138 26.68 16.20 -10.97
N ASN A 139 26.24 14.94 -10.94
CA ASN A 139 26.27 14.09 -12.12
C ASN A 139 24.90 13.44 -12.38
N PRO A 140 24.20 13.80 -13.49
CA PRO A 140 23.06 13.02 -13.93
C PRO A 140 23.50 11.56 -14.14
N SER A 141 22.66 10.62 -13.73
CA SER A 141 22.94 9.20 -13.93
C SER A 141 23.14 8.94 -15.42
N LYS A 142 24.11 8.10 -15.82
CA LYS A 142 24.30 7.68 -17.23
C LYS A 142 23.00 7.21 -17.90
N ILE A 143 22.06 6.72 -17.10
CA ILE A 143 20.72 6.31 -17.53
C ILE A 143 19.86 7.53 -17.89
N GLU A 144 19.87 8.59 -17.08
CA GLU A 144 19.12 9.83 -17.36
C GLU A 144 19.66 10.55 -18.60
N GLU A 145 20.98 10.56 -18.79
CA GLU A 145 21.60 11.06 -20.02
C GLU A 145 21.16 10.25 -21.24
N ALA A 146 21.18 8.92 -21.15
CA ALA A 146 20.71 8.04 -22.23
C ALA A 146 19.22 8.27 -22.54
N TYR A 147 18.37 8.42 -21.52
CA TYR A 147 16.95 8.75 -21.70
C TYR A 147 16.75 10.11 -22.38
N LEU A 148 17.52 11.13 -22.00
CA LEU A 148 17.45 12.44 -22.63
C LEU A 148 17.89 12.39 -24.09
N GLN A 149 18.94 11.62 -24.41
CA GLN A 149 19.43 11.43 -25.78
C GLN A 149 18.39 10.69 -26.64
N ILE A 150 17.76 9.64 -26.11
CA ILE A 150 16.68 8.91 -26.79
C ILE A 150 15.50 9.85 -27.08
N ASN A 151 15.06 10.62 -26.10
CA ASN A 151 13.94 11.54 -26.27
C ASN A 151 14.24 12.65 -27.29
N LYS A 152 15.48 13.16 -27.31
CA LYS A 152 15.92 14.12 -28.34
C LYS A 152 15.92 13.50 -29.73
N ALA A 153 16.44 12.29 -29.87
CA ALA A 153 16.46 11.58 -31.15
C ALA A 153 15.04 11.29 -31.65
N LEU A 154 14.13 10.86 -30.77
CA LEU A 154 12.73 10.64 -31.10
C LEU A 154 12.05 11.94 -31.57
N SER A 155 12.26 13.05 -30.85
CA SER A 155 11.71 14.36 -31.24
C SER A 155 12.19 14.81 -32.62
N LEU A 156 13.46 14.58 -32.93
CA LEU A 156 14.05 14.93 -34.22
C LEU A 156 13.49 14.06 -35.35
N ILE A 157 13.37 12.75 -35.12
CA ILE A 157 12.74 11.82 -36.07
C ILE A 157 11.28 12.22 -36.31
N THR A 158 10.50 12.52 -35.26
CA THR A 158 9.09 12.88 -35.41
C THR A 158 8.91 14.24 -36.09
N SER A 159 9.79 15.21 -35.86
CA SER A 159 9.75 16.50 -36.56
C SER A 159 10.09 16.36 -38.05
N GLU A 160 11.10 15.56 -38.40
CA GLU A 160 11.50 15.31 -39.79
C GLU A 160 10.43 14.55 -40.56
N LEU A 161 9.79 13.57 -39.90
CA LEU A 161 8.70 12.81 -40.50
C LEU A 161 7.37 13.60 -40.56
N LYS A 162 7.33 14.86 -40.07
CA LYS A 162 6.12 15.69 -39.95
C LYS A 162 4.97 14.97 -39.24
N LEU A 163 5.29 14.07 -38.32
CA LEU A 163 4.30 13.29 -37.56
C LEU A 163 3.77 14.05 -36.34
N VAL A 164 4.29 15.26 -36.09
CA VAL A 164 3.81 16.16 -35.06
C VAL A 164 2.90 17.21 -35.70
N ALA A 165 1.59 17.14 -35.38
CA ALA A 165 0.61 18.20 -35.58
C ALA A 165 0.46 19.01 -34.30
#